data_AF-A0A9W9YAM7-F1
#
_entry.id   AF-A0A9W9YAM7-F1
#
_cell.length_a   1.000
_cell.length_b   1.000
_cell.length_c   1.000
_cell.angle_alpha   90.00
_cell.angle_beta   90.00
_cell.angle_gamma   90.00
#
_symmetry.space_group_name_H-M   'P 1'
#
loop_
_entity.id
_entity.type
_entity.pdbx_description
1 polymer ?
#
loop_
_entity_poly.entity_id
_entity_poly.type
_entity_poly.pdbx_seq_one_letter_code
_entity_poly.pdbx_strand_id
1 'polypeptide(L)'
;MYVRAFPGLCSRNVVRPPARRPPQQPSSSSKSKKKKPMLGYVPLTFQPLETWTKEICILGRCDEDKTPDRQRLYELSAAGLGKAKIVFPNKKASHEEVERFLHEKFPKLKSAGGFEVLRGSGGGGGQRSLSLLAPSREGYSIPHLKERLGQAIAFIRPLQVDLDETPVTTENADSPKVACVNCHLLIPMTQIREHQEECAGGGSSHHSAKDIAD
;
A
#
# COMPACT_ATOMS: atom_id res chain seq x y z
N MET A 1 -9.29 -16.35 49.04
CA MET A 1 -8.72 -15.08 48.54
C MET A 1 -9.74 -14.47 47.57
N TYR A 2 -10.01 -13.19 47.80
CA TYR A 2 -11.14 -12.40 47.28
C TYR A 2 -11.24 -12.31 45.75
N VAL A 3 -12.45 -12.51 45.23
CA VAL A 3 -12.88 -12.02 43.92
C VAL A 3 -13.15 -10.51 44.07
N ARG A 4 -12.40 -9.66 43.35
CA ARG A 4 -12.69 -8.23 43.27
C ARG A 4 -13.65 -7.98 42.10
N ALA A 5 -14.93 -8.00 42.41
CA ALA A 5 -15.96 -7.37 41.59
C ALA A 5 -15.82 -5.84 41.72
N PHE A 6 -15.70 -5.15 40.59
CA PHE A 6 -15.79 -3.69 40.57
C PHE A 6 -17.27 -3.27 40.68
N PRO A 7 -17.63 -2.43 41.66
CA PRO A 7 -18.98 -1.95 41.83
C PRO A 7 -19.24 -0.72 40.97
N GLY A 8 -20.42 -0.71 40.32
CA GLY A 8 -21.22 0.49 40.16
C GLY A 8 -20.78 1.51 39.11
N LEU A 9 -21.49 1.53 37.99
CA LEU A 9 -22.06 2.78 37.48
C LEU A 9 -23.43 2.48 36.86
N CYS A 10 -24.42 2.89 37.64
CA CYS A 10 -25.84 2.82 37.45
C CYS A 10 -26.33 3.37 36.11
N SER A 11 -27.11 2.55 35.41
CA SER A 11 -28.04 2.98 34.37
C SER A 11 -29.02 3.99 34.96
N ARG A 12 -28.85 5.27 34.63
CA ARG A 12 -29.90 6.27 34.85
C ARG A 12 -30.96 6.09 33.76
N ASN A 13 -31.99 5.30 34.09
CA ASN A 13 -33.31 5.45 33.49
C ASN A 13 -33.84 6.83 33.85
N VAL A 14 -33.71 7.79 32.94
CA VAL A 14 -34.46 9.05 33.01
C VAL A 14 -35.79 8.82 32.31
N VAL A 15 -36.83 8.55 33.09
CA VAL A 15 -38.22 8.62 32.62
C VAL A 15 -38.49 10.07 32.22
N ARG A 16 -38.64 10.32 30.92
CA ARG A 16 -39.00 11.63 30.39
C ARG A 16 -40.51 11.82 30.58
N PRO A 17 -40.99 12.90 31.23
CA PRO A 17 -42.42 13.14 31.36
C PRO A 17 -43.05 13.43 29.98
N PRO A 18 -44.32 13.06 29.74
CA PRO A 18 -44.97 13.34 28.47
C PRO A 18 -45.19 14.84 28.29
N ALA A 19 -44.67 15.39 27.19
CA ALA A 19 -44.90 16.77 26.80
C ALA A 19 -46.36 16.95 26.35
N ARG A 20 -47.04 17.98 26.89
CA ARG A 20 -48.38 18.40 26.45
C ARG A 20 -48.32 18.87 24.99
N ARG A 21 -49.28 18.39 24.18
CA ARG A 21 -49.48 18.79 22.78
C ARG A 21 -50.08 20.20 22.72
N PRO A 22 -49.47 21.18 22.03
CA PRO A 22 -50.15 22.41 21.66
C PRO A 22 -51.13 22.16 20.50
N PRO A 23 -52.24 22.91 20.40
CA PRO A 23 -53.19 22.77 19.29
C PRO A 23 -52.58 23.21 17.95
N GLN A 24 -52.99 22.52 16.89
CA GLN A 24 -52.55 22.74 15.51
C GLN A 24 -52.98 24.13 15.02
N GLN A 25 -52.03 24.94 14.55
CA GLN A 25 -52.31 26.11 13.71
C GLN A 25 -52.01 25.77 12.23
N PRO A 26 -52.78 26.33 11.27
CA PRO A 26 -52.69 25.97 9.86
C PRO A 26 -51.37 26.44 9.23
N SER A 27 -50.85 25.57 8.37
CA SER A 27 -49.61 25.73 7.60
C SER A 27 -49.66 26.92 6.64
N SER A 28 -48.86 27.96 6.89
CA SER A 28 -48.48 28.93 5.87
C SER A 28 -47.17 28.47 5.21
N SER A 29 -47.22 28.23 3.90
CA SER A 29 -46.09 27.79 3.09
C SER A 29 -45.03 28.91 2.97
N SER A 30 -43.94 28.81 3.72
CA SER A 30 -42.76 29.66 3.50
C SER A 30 -42.04 29.23 2.22
N LYS A 31 -42.25 29.95 1.12
CA LYS A 31 -41.48 29.78 -0.12
C LYS A 31 -40.01 30.11 0.15
N SER A 32 -39.15 29.09 0.13
CA SER A 32 -37.70 29.24 0.15
C SER A 32 -37.26 30.05 -1.08
N LYS A 33 -36.66 31.23 -0.84
CA LYS A 33 -36.12 32.09 -1.90
C LYS A 33 -34.97 31.36 -2.60
N LYS A 34 -35.19 30.91 -3.83
CA LYS A 34 -34.13 30.38 -4.71
C LYS A 34 -33.17 31.53 -5.03
N LYS A 35 -31.90 31.41 -4.60
CA LYS A 35 -30.83 32.33 -5.02
C LYS A 35 -30.60 32.15 -6.52
N LYS A 36 -30.59 33.26 -7.27
CA LYS A 36 -30.30 33.23 -8.72
C LYS A 36 -28.83 32.80 -8.93
N PRO A 37 -28.53 31.93 -9.91
CA PRO A 37 -27.15 31.58 -10.23
C PRO A 37 -26.40 32.82 -10.73
N MET A 38 -25.14 32.97 -10.31
CA MET A 38 -24.27 34.06 -10.77
C MET A 38 -23.96 33.85 -12.26
N LEU A 39 -24.41 34.79 -13.10
CA LEU A 39 -24.09 34.81 -14.53
C LEU A 39 -22.56 34.86 -14.72
N GLY A 40 -22.00 33.85 -15.40
CA GLY A 40 -20.58 33.79 -15.76
C GLY A 40 -19.71 32.89 -14.88
N TYR A 41 -20.23 32.31 -13.79
CA TYR A 41 -19.50 31.28 -13.04
C TYR A 41 -19.72 29.91 -13.68
N VAL A 42 -18.76 29.45 -14.48
CA VAL A 42 -18.62 28.02 -14.81
C VAL A 42 -17.69 27.43 -13.76
N PRO A 43 -18.19 26.65 -12.79
CA PRO A 43 -17.27 25.92 -11.91
C PRO A 43 -16.40 25.04 -12.78
N LEU A 44 -15.08 25.15 -12.63
CA LEU A 44 -14.16 24.11 -13.10
C LEU A 44 -14.56 22.83 -12.37
N THR A 45 -15.37 21.99 -13.03
CA THR A 45 -15.80 20.72 -12.47
C THR A 45 -14.59 19.80 -12.50
N PHE A 46 -13.88 19.70 -11.39
CA PHE A 46 -12.94 18.62 -11.19
C PHE A 46 -13.74 17.31 -11.23
N GLN A 47 -13.58 16.55 -12.31
CA GLN A 47 -14.09 15.19 -12.40
C GLN A 47 -12.97 14.26 -11.93
N PRO A 48 -13.07 13.67 -10.74
CA PRO A 48 -12.05 12.74 -10.27
C PRO A 48 -11.95 11.59 -11.27
N LEU A 49 -10.73 11.28 -11.72
CA LEU A 49 -10.52 10.10 -12.55
C LEU A 49 -11.03 8.87 -11.81
N GLU A 50 -11.71 8.01 -12.53
CA GLU A 50 -12.24 6.77 -11.99
C GLU A 50 -11.14 5.72 -11.81
N THR A 51 -10.33 5.89 -10.76
CA THR A 51 -9.24 4.98 -10.42
C THR A 51 -9.63 4.00 -9.31
N TRP A 52 -8.92 2.87 -9.25
CA TRP A 52 -9.01 1.92 -8.14
C TRP A 52 -7.62 1.62 -7.58
N THR A 53 -7.41 1.98 -6.31
CA THR A 53 -6.14 1.73 -5.62
C THR A 53 -6.23 0.44 -4.83
N LYS A 54 -5.24 -0.45 -5.00
CA LYS A 54 -5.19 -1.74 -4.33
C LYS A 54 -3.79 -2.09 -3.88
N GLU A 55 -3.68 -2.68 -2.69
CA GLU A 55 -2.46 -3.32 -2.24
C GLU A 55 -2.39 -4.73 -2.81
N ILE A 56 -1.29 -5.01 -3.50
CA ILE A 56 -1.00 -6.28 -4.14
C ILE A 56 0.30 -6.82 -3.59
N CYS A 57 0.41 -8.14 -3.48
CA CYS A 57 1.63 -8.85 -3.13
C CYS A 57 1.92 -9.92 -4.19
N ILE A 58 2.98 -9.76 -4.98
CA ILE A 58 3.42 -10.78 -5.94
C ILE A 58 4.25 -11.84 -5.21
N LEU A 59 3.86 -13.09 -5.34
CA LEU A 59 4.53 -14.28 -4.82
C LEU A 59 5.46 -14.86 -5.88
N GLY A 60 6.53 -15.52 -5.44
CA GLY A 60 7.56 -16.03 -6.33
C GLY A 60 7.19 -17.36 -6.96
N ARG A 61 6.54 -18.24 -6.19
CA ARG A 61 6.29 -19.64 -6.61
C ARG A 61 4.83 -19.96 -6.83
N CYS A 62 4.58 -20.96 -7.67
CA CYS A 62 3.24 -21.46 -8.01
C CYS A 62 2.54 -22.14 -6.82
N ASP A 63 3.30 -22.70 -5.88
CA ASP A 63 2.81 -23.49 -4.74
C ASP A 63 2.66 -22.67 -3.44
N GLU A 64 2.85 -21.35 -3.48
CA GLU A 64 2.69 -20.50 -2.30
C GLU A 64 1.22 -20.31 -1.91
N ASP A 65 0.76 -21.13 -0.97
CA ASP A 65 -0.61 -21.10 -0.40
C ASP A 65 -0.71 -20.34 0.93
N LYS A 66 0.36 -19.64 1.33
CA LYS A 66 0.41 -18.93 2.61
C LYS A 66 0.96 -17.52 2.41
N THR A 67 0.55 -16.58 3.25
CA THR A 67 1.09 -15.22 3.20
C THR A 67 2.59 -15.24 3.52
N PRO A 68 3.43 -14.51 2.78
CA PRO A 68 4.86 -14.48 3.05
C PRO A 68 5.15 -13.82 4.41
N ASP A 69 6.10 -14.39 5.15
CA ASP A 69 6.63 -13.79 6.39
C ASP A 69 7.52 -12.58 6.09
N ARG A 70 7.95 -11.83 7.11
CA ARG A 70 8.75 -10.61 6.99
C ARG A 70 10.02 -10.82 6.17
N GLN A 71 10.75 -11.93 6.39
CA GLN A 71 11.98 -12.22 5.64
C GLN A 71 11.67 -12.53 4.18
N ARG A 72 10.67 -13.38 3.93
CA ARG A 72 10.24 -13.71 2.57
C ARG A 72 9.77 -12.48 1.79
N LEU A 73 9.06 -11.57 2.45
CA LEU A 73 8.68 -10.28 1.87
C LEU A 73 9.88 -9.41 1.49
N TYR A 74 10.95 -9.45 2.27
CA TYR A 74 12.19 -8.71 1.97
C TYR A 74 12.87 -9.28 0.72
N GLU A 75 12.99 -10.59 0.60
CA GLU A 75 13.53 -11.28 -0.58
C GLU A 75 12.73 -10.95 -1.84
N LEU A 76 11.39 -11.07 -1.76
CA LEU A 76 10.50 -10.72 -2.87
C LEU A 76 10.65 -9.24 -3.24
N SER A 77 10.71 -8.34 -2.26
CA SER A 77 10.93 -6.90 -2.51
C SER A 77 12.27 -6.63 -3.19
N ALA A 78 13.34 -7.31 -2.79
CA ALA A 78 14.65 -7.18 -3.42
C ALA A 78 14.62 -7.65 -4.88
N ALA A 79 13.81 -8.67 -5.18
CA ALA A 79 13.60 -9.17 -6.54
C ALA A 79 12.68 -8.28 -7.40
N GLY A 80 12.20 -7.14 -6.89
CA GLY A 80 11.19 -6.31 -7.58
C GLY A 80 9.78 -6.92 -7.58
N LEU A 81 9.55 -7.91 -6.71
CA LEU A 81 8.28 -8.57 -6.45
C LEU A 81 7.74 -8.12 -5.07
N GLY A 82 6.78 -8.86 -4.51
CA GLY A 82 6.28 -8.62 -3.16
C GLY A 82 5.23 -7.51 -3.09
N LYS A 83 5.16 -6.82 -1.95
CA LYS A 83 4.09 -5.86 -1.64
C LYS A 83 4.27 -4.55 -2.39
N ALA A 84 3.25 -4.16 -3.12
CA ALA A 84 3.18 -2.88 -3.82
C ALA A 84 1.76 -2.34 -3.84
N LYS A 85 1.65 -1.02 -3.69
CA LYS A 85 0.38 -0.31 -3.78
C LYS A 85 0.23 0.24 -5.19
N ILE A 86 -0.72 -0.30 -5.93
CA ILE A 86 -0.94 0.07 -7.32
C ILE A 86 -2.25 0.84 -7.48
N VAL A 87 -2.26 1.76 -8.44
CA VAL A 87 -3.43 2.58 -8.80
C VAL A 87 -3.82 2.23 -10.22
N PHE A 88 -4.91 1.50 -10.37
CA PHE A 88 -5.48 1.20 -11.68
C PHE A 88 -6.18 2.46 -12.22
N PRO A 89 -5.86 2.91 -13.44
CA PRO A 89 -6.44 4.12 -14.01
C PRO A 89 -7.91 3.96 -14.39
N ASN A 90 -8.36 2.73 -14.69
CA ASN A 90 -9.71 2.42 -15.15
C ASN A 90 -10.44 1.47 -14.17
N LYS A 91 -11.57 1.89 -13.62
CA LYS A 91 -12.43 1.05 -12.74
C LYS A 91 -13.15 -0.08 -13.46
N LYS A 92 -13.30 0.00 -14.78
CA LYS A 92 -14.01 -0.99 -15.61
C LYS A 92 -13.06 -1.83 -16.46
N ALA A 93 -11.77 -1.87 -16.10
CA ALA A 93 -10.77 -2.57 -16.87
C ALA A 93 -11.08 -4.07 -16.98
N SER A 94 -10.93 -4.60 -18.19
CA SER A 94 -11.05 -6.03 -18.51
C SER A 94 -9.81 -6.81 -18.06
N HIS A 95 -9.83 -8.14 -18.21
CA HIS A 95 -8.70 -8.99 -17.84
C HIS A 95 -7.39 -8.61 -18.55
N GLU A 96 -7.45 -8.36 -19.87
CA GLU A 96 -6.29 -7.97 -20.67
C GLU A 96 -5.68 -6.64 -20.21
N GLU A 97 -6.52 -5.67 -19.82
CA GLU A 97 -6.03 -4.39 -19.30
C GLU A 97 -5.36 -4.55 -17.93
N VAL A 98 -5.93 -5.40 -17.07
CA VAL A 98 -5.35 -5.73 -15.76
C VAL A 98 -4.02 -6.45 -15.92
N GLU A 99 -3.96 -7.46 -16.78
CA GLU A 99 -2.76 -8.21 -17.09
C GLU A 99 -1.66 -7.30 -17.66
N ARG A 100 -1.99 -6.48 -18.67
CA ARG A 100 -1.05 -5.52 -19.25
C ARG A 100 -0.50 -4.56 -18.19
N PHE A 101 -1.35 -4.03 -17.33
CA PHE A 101 -0.93 -3.14 -16.25
C PHE A 101 -0.02 -3.83 -15.23
N LEU A 102 -0.34 -5.07 -14.85
CA LEU A 102 0.51 -5.87 -13.97
C LEU A 102 1.86 -6.18 -14.61
N HIS A 103 1.90 -6.50 -15.90
CA HIS A 103 3.12 -6.75 -16.66
C HIS A 103 4.00 -5.50 -16.84
N GLU A 104 3.41 -4.30 -16.87
CA GLU A 104 4.15 -3.04 -16.88
C GLU A 104 4.80 -2.78 -15.52
N LYS A 105 4.06 -3.02 -14.43
CA LYS A 105 4.55 -2.82 -13.05
C LYS A 105 5.50 -3.90 -12.57
N PHE A 106 5.29 -5.15 -12.98
CA PHE A 106 6.07 -6.32 -12.60
C PHE A 106 6.51 -7.07 -13.86
N PRO A 107 7.59 -6.62 -14.52
CA PRO A 107 8.04 -7.21 -15.78
C PRO A 107 8.33 -8.71 -15.68
N LYS A 108 8.80 -9.17 -14.52
CA LYS A 108 9.08 -10.58 -14.23
C LYS A 108 7.83 -11.47 -14.30
N LEU A 109 6.63 -10.91 -14.10
CA LEU A 109 5.39 -11.69 -14.15
C LEU A 109 5.07 -12.21 -15.58
N LYS A 110 5.63 -11.59 -16.62
CA LYS A 110 5.39 -12.00 -18.02
C LYS A 110 5.85 -13.43 -18.32
N SER A 111 6.87 -13.94 -17.62
CA SER A 111 7.38 -15.30 -17.82
C SER A 111 6.60 -16.37 -17.07
N ALA A 112 5.60 -15.99 -16.26
CA ALA A 112 4.85 -16.90 -15.38
C ALA A 112 3.88 -17.85 -16.10
N GLY A 113 3.58 -17.61 -17.38
CA GLY A 113 2.53 -18.34 -18.11
C GLY A 113 1.12 -18.05 -17.61
N GLY A 114 0.90 -16.85 -17.05
CA GLY A 114 -0.35 -16.42 -16.42
C GLY A 114 -0.23 -16.31 -14.91
N PHE A 115 -1.32 -15.88 -14.26
CA PHE A 115 -1.34 -15.63 -12.83
C PHE A 115 -2.69 -15.96 -12.20
N GLU A 116 -2.66 -16.26 -10.91
CA GLU A 116 -3.84 -16.44 -10.09
C GLU A 116 -3.91 -15.38 -9.00
N VAL A 117 -5.12 -14.95 -8.66
CA VAL A 117 -5.34 -14.03 -7.55
C VAL A 117 -5.81 -14.83 -6.34
N LEU A 118 -5.19 -14.60 -5.20
CA LEU A 118 -5.53 -15.20 -3.93
C LEU A 118 -5.89 -14.12 -2.90
N ARG A 119 -6.69 -14.54 -1.93
CA ARG A 119 -7.11 -13.73 -0.80
C ARG A 119 -6.67 -14.42 0.48
N GLY A 120 -6.08 -13.67 1.41
CA GLY A 120 -5.80 -14.20 2.74
C GLY A 120 -7.09 -14.46 3.53
N SER A 121 -7.18 -15.63 4.18
CA SER A 121 -8.25 -15.94 5.12
C SER A 121 -8.22 -14.96 6.32
N GLY A 122 -9.40 -14.57 6.83
CA GLY A 122 -9.50 -13.56 7.90
C GLY A 122 -9.09 -14.08 9.29
N GLY A 123 -8.60 -13.17 10.14
CA GLY A 123 -8.33 -13.39 11.57
C GLY A 123 -6.86 -13.66 11.92
N GLY A 124 -6.37 -13.04 13.01
CA GLY A 124 -5.06 -13.32 13.62
C GLY A 124 -3.86 -12.54 13.08
N GLY A 125 -2.81 -12.44 13.90
CA GLY A 125 -1.49 -11.96 13.50
C GLY A 125 -0.60 -13.13 13.07
N GLY A 126 0.16 -12.97 11.98
CA GLY A 126 1.08 -13.99 11.46
C GLY A 126 0.77 -14.46 10.04
N GLN A 127 1.30 -15.62 9.69
CA GLN A 127 1.15 -16.24 8.37
C GLN A 127 -0.24 -16.86 8.21
N ARG A 128 -0.98 -16.45 7.18
CA ARG A 128 -2.37 -16.86 6.91
C ARG A 128 -2.42 -17.75 5.67
N SER A 129 -3.37 -18.68 5.63
CA SER A 129 -3.68 -19.41 4.41
C SER A 129 -4.26 -18.48 3.34
N LEU A 130 -3.86 -18.72 2.10
CA LEU A 130 -4.37 -18.05 0.92
C LEU A 130 -5.43 -18.94 0.28
N SER A 131 -6.59 -18.36 0.00
CA SER A 131 -7.65 -18.99 -0.78
C SER A 131 -7.66 -18.43 -2.18
N LEU A 132 -7.69 -19.31 -3.19
CA LEU A 132 -7.84 -18.93 -4.58
C LEU A 132 -9.12 -18.11 -4.78
N LEU A 133 -8.97 -16.95 -5.41
CA LEU A 133 -10.10 -16.17 -5.89
C LEU A 133 -10.42 -16.64 -7.31
N ALA A 134 -11.46 -17.45 -7.48
CA ALA A 134 -11.82 -17.94 -8.81
C ALA A 134 -12.04 -16.77 -9.82
N PRO A 135 -11.49 -16.86 -11.03
CA PRO A 135 -11.75 -15.89 -12.09
C PRO A 135 -13.22 -15.94 -12.53
N SER A 136 -13.69 -14.86 -13.15
CA SER A 136 -14.96 -14.87 -13.88
C SER A 136 -14.80 -15.61 -15.22
N ARG A 137 -15.89 -15.79 -15.99
CA ARG A 137 -15.82 -16.35 -17.36
C ARG A 137 -14.88 -15.56 -18.27
N GLU A 138 -14.77 -14.26 -18.04
CA GLU A 138 -13.91 -13.32 -18.78
C GLU A 138 -12.55 -13.10 -18.09
N GLY A 139 -12.21 -13.86 -17.05
CA GLY A 139 -10.99 -13.70 -16.26
C GLY A 139 -11.14 -12.72 -15.09
N TYR A 140 -10.07 -11.98 -14.78
CA TYR A 140 -10.02 -11.02 -13.68
C TYR A 140 -10.26 -9.59 -14.16
N SER A 141 -11.50 -9.10 -14.03
CA SER A 141 -11.82 -7.68 -14.24
C SER A 141 -11.73 -6.87 -12.95
N ILE A 142 -11.50 -5.56 -13.04
CA ILE A 142 -11.46 -4.68 -11.87
C ILE A 142 -12.76 -4.71 -11.04
N PRO A 143 -13.97 -4.68 -11.66
CA PRO A 143 -15.22 -4.83 -10.91
C PRO A 143 -15.28 -6.13 -10.09
N HIS A 144 -14.90 -7.26 -10.70
CA HIS A 144 -14.87 -8.57 -10.03
C HIS A 144 -13.87 -8.59 -8.88
N LEU A 145 -12.65 -8.11 -9.11
CA LEU A 145 -11.61 -8.03 -8.07
C LEU A 145 -12.03 -7.12 -6.92
N LYS A 146 -12.65 -5.97 -7.22
CA LYS A 146 -13.11 -5.01 -6.22
C LYS A 146 -14.21 -5.59 -5.34
N GLU A 147 -15.20 -6.25 -5.94
CA GLU A 147 -16.29 -6.90 -5.21
C GLU A 147 -15.77 -8.01 -4.29
N ARG A 148 -14.88 -8.86 -4.81
CA ARG A 148 -14.46 -10.07 -4.09
C ARG A 148 -13.33 -9.86 -3.09
N LEU A 149 -12.45 -8.89 -3.32
CA LEU A 149 -11.34 -8.59 -2.40
C LEU A 149 -11.71 -7.51 -1.37
N GLY A 150 -12.63 -6.59 -1.68
CA GLY A 150 -12.98 -5.49 -0.79
C GLY A 150 -11.74 -4.69 -0.34
N GLN A 151 -11.44 -4.73 0.96
CA GLN A 151 -10.27 -4.09 1.57
C GLN A 151 -9.04 -5.01 1.71
N ALA A 152 -9.17 -6.32 1.45
CA ALA A 152 -8.07 -7.27 1.64
C ALA A 152 -6.93 -7.05 0.65
N ILE A 153 -5.70 -7.43 1.02
CA ILE A 153 -4.56 -7.47 0.09
C ILE A 153 -4.82 -8.56 -0.97
N ALA A 154 -4.54 -8.24 -2.24
CA ALA A 154 -4.55 -9.22 -3.31
C ALA A 154 -3.18 -9.91 -3.35
N PHE A 155 -3.14 -11.22 -3.17
CA PHE A 155 -1.93 -12.00 -3.41
C PHE A 155 -1.97 -12.50 -4.84
N ILE A 156 -0.89 -12.37 -5.59
CA ILE A 156 -0.81 -12.86 -6.97
C ILE A 156 0.35 -13.83 -7.04
N ARG A 157 0.11 -15.04 -7.53
CA ARG A 157 1.16 -16.03 -7.77
C ARG A 157 1.19 -16.42 -9.24
N PRO A 158 2.35 -16.86 -9.75
CA PRO A 158 2.43 -17.43 -11.09
C PRO A 158 1.55 -18.69 -11.22
N LEU A 159 1.01 -18.93 -12.41
CA LEU A 159 0.15 -20.08 -12.66
C LEU A 159 0.93 -21.32 -13.14
N GLN A 160 1.96 -21.12 -13.99
CA GLN A 160 2.66 -22.23 -14.65
C GLN A 160 4.13 -22.32 -14.28
N VAL A 161 4.83 -21.19 -14.14
CA VAL A 161 6.29 -21.15 -13.96
C VAL A 161 6.65 -20.21 -12.82
N ASP A 162 7.50 -20.68 -11.91
CA ASP A 162 8.05 -19.88 -10.83
C ASP A 162 8.81 -18.66 -11.37
N LEU A 163 8.71 -17.54 -10.65
CA LEU A 163 9.36 -16.30 -11.01
C LEU A 163 10.82 -16.30 -10.60
N ASP A 164 11.64 -15.57 -11.35
CA ASP A 164 13.01 -15.31 -10.97
C ASP A 164 13.09 -14.35 -9.78
N GLU A 165 13.57 -14.86 -8.65
CA GLU A 165 13.73 -14.14 -7.39
C GLU A 165 15.12 -13.48 -7.24
N THR A 166 15.94 -13.46 -8.29
CA THR A 166 17.20 -12.72 -8.26
C THR A 166 16.97 -11.25 -7.90
N PRO A 167 17.75 -10.66 -6.98
CA PRO A 167 17.59 -9.27 -6.57
C PRO A 167 17.83 -8.36 -7.78
N VAL A 168 16.92 -7.41 -8.01
CA VAL A 168 17.09 -6.42 -9.06
C VAL A 168 18.15 -5.44 -8.58
N THR A 169 19.36 -5.57 -9.11
CA THR A 169 20.44 -4.60 -8.89
C THR A 169 19.98 -3.28 -9.50
N THR A 170 19.46 -2.38 -8.67
CA THR A 170 19.23 -0.99 -9.09
C THR A 170 20.61 -0.37 -9.18
N GLU A 171 21.24 -0.52 -10.34
CA GLU A 171 22.48 0.15 -10.68
C GLU A 171 22.25 1.67 -10.65
N ASN A 172 22.49 2.26 -9.48
CA ASN A 172 22.89 3.65 -9.27
C ASN A 172 21.97 4.79 -9.76
N ALA A 173 20.70 4.53 -10.08
CA ALA A 173 19.90 5.56 -10.75
C ALA A 173 19.34 6.68 -9.85
N ASP A 174 19.25 6.52 -8.52
CA ASP A 174 18.65 7.59 -7.69
C ASP A 174 19.11 7.61 -6.22
N SER A 175 20.30 7.07 -5.92
CA SER A 175 20.86 7.19 -4.57
C SER A 175 21.38 8.62 -4.36
N PRO A 176 20.99 9.31 -3.27
CA PRO A 176 21.57 10.60 -2.92
C PRO A 176 23.09 10.51 -2.92
N LYS A 177 23.74 11.50 -3.53
CA LYS A 177 25.20 11.59 -3.56
C LYS A 177 25.65 12.49 -2.42
N VAL A 178 26.68 12.05 -1.71
CA VAL A 178 27.34 12.82 -0.64
C VAL A 178 28.77 13.10 -1.05
N ALA A 179 29.28 14.28 -0.72
CA ALA A 179 30.69 14.58 -0.94
C ALA A 179 31.53 13.84 0.09
N CYS A 180 32.57 13.12 -0.35
CA CYS A 180 33.57 12.58 0.55
C CYS A 180 34.31 13.72 1.26
N VAL A 181 34.49 13.61 2.58
CA VAL A 181 35.18 14.64 3.38
C VAL A 181 36.65 14.77 2.99
N ASN A 182 37.26 13.69 2.50
CA ASN A 182 38.70 13.62 2.24
C ASN A 182 39.09 14.03 0.81
N CYS A 183 38.31 13.63 -0.20
CA CYS A 183 38.63 13.87 -1.61
C CYS A 183 37.58 14.74 -2.32
N HIS A 184 36.49 15.11 -1.63
CA HIS A 184 35.38 15.93 -2.13
C HIS A 184 34.66 15.40 -3.38
N LEU A 185 34.92 14.16 -3.78
CA LEU A 185 34.18 13.49 -4.84
C LEU A 185 32.75 13.21 -4.36
N LEU A 186 31.78 13.46 -5.25
CA LEU A 186 30.38 13.15 -5.03
C LEU A 186 30.14 11.66 -5.28
N ILE A 187 29.85 10.93 -4.21
CA ILE A 187 29.77 9.47 -4.21
C ILE A 187 28.38 9.06 -3.75
N PRO A 188 27.76 8.05 -4.37
CA PRO A 188 26.51 7.45 -3.88
C PRO A 188 26.58 7.12 -2.40
N MET A 189 25.53 7.46 -1.64
CA MET A 189 25.45 7.08 -0.22
C MET A 189 25.61 5.57 0.02
N THR A 190 25.25 4.74 -0.96
CA THR A 190 25.42 3.28 -0.90
C THR A 190 26.89 2.85 -0.97
N GLN A 191 27.76 3.64 -1.60
CA GLN A 191 29.16 3.29 -1.90
C GLN A 191 30.17 4.11 -1.07
N ILE A 192 29.73 5.13 -0.31
CA ILE A 192 30.65 6.01 0.43
C ILE A 192 31.51 5.26 1.47
N ARG A 193 31.02 4.15 2.02
CA ARG A 193 31.78 3.31 2.96
C ARG A 193 32.92 2.55 2.27
N GLU A 194 32.60 1.88 1.16
CA GLU A 194 33.60 1.21 0.31
C GLU A 194 34.64 2.21 -0.19
N HIS A 195 34.19 3.39 -0.64
CA HIS A 195 35.10 4.46 -1.02
C HIS A 195 36.03 4.89 0.11
N GLN A 196 35.56 4.99 1.36
CA GLN A 196 36.39 5.42 2.49
C GLN A 196 37.56 4.47 2.77
N GLU A 197 37.41 3.18 2.48
CA GLU A 197 38.46 2.17 2.63
C GLU A 197 39.58 2.34 1.57
N GLU A 198 39.20 2.74 0.35
CA GLU A 198 40.13 2.95 -0.77
C GLU A 198 40.51 4.43 -0.97
N CYS A 199 39.96 5.34 -0.16
CA CYS A 199 40.14 6.78 -0.32
C CYS A 199 41.57 7.17 0.03
N ALA A 200 42.27 7.74 -0.95
CA ALA A 200 43.65 8.21 -0.80
C ALA A 200 43.87 9.28 0.29
N GLY A 201 42.80 9.88 0.84
CA GLY A 201 42.90 10.84 1.94
C GLY A 201 42.91 10.23 3.35
N GLY A 202 42.76 8.91 3.49
CA GLY A 202 42.89 8.18 4.77
C GLY A 202 41.73 8.39 5.75
N GLY A 203 41.33 7.35 6.48
CA GLY A 203 40.25 7.44 7.47
C GLY A 203 40.55 8.51 8.53
N SER A 204 39.74 9.57 8.60
CA SER A 204 39.83 10.59 9.64
C SER A 204 39.46 10.00 11.01
N SER A 205 40.38 9.24 11.60
CA SER A 205 40.27 8.71 12.95
C SER A 205 41.64 8.57 13.60
N HIS A 206 42.43 9.65 13.64
CA HIS A 206 43.47 9.80 14.66
C HIS A 206 43.60 11.28 15.04
N HIS A 207 42.84 11.69 16.07
CA HIS A 207 43.29 12.76 16.95
C HIS A 207 44.52 12.24 17.70
N SER A 208 45.70 12.43 17.14
CA SER A 208 46.93 12.39 17.92
C SER A 208 47.20 13.82 18.38
N ALA A 209 46.71 14.15 19.58
CA ALA A 209 47.30 15.20 20.37
C ALA A 209 48.78 14.84 20.54
N LYS A 210 49.66 15.58 19.86
CA LYS A 210 51.09 15.54 20.15
C LYS A 210 51.36 16.72 21.08
N ASP A 211 51.59 16.35 22.33
CA ASP A 211 52.21 17.18 23.36
C ASP A 211 53.42 17.93 22.78
N ILE A 212 53.40 19.25 22.94
CA ILE A 212 54.59 20.08 22.92
C ILE A 212 55.16 20.02 24.34
N ALA A 213 56.27 19.31 24.48
CA ALA A 213 57.15 19.38 25.62
C ALA A 213 58.53 19.84 25.13
N ASP A 214 59.04 20.83 25.85
CA ASP A 214 60.37 21.46 25.85
C ASP A 214 60.79 22.32 24.64
#